data_AF-U9W387-F1
#
_entry.id   AF-U9W387-F1
#
_cell.length_a   1.000
_cell.length_b   1.000
_cell.length_c   1.000
_cell.angle_alpha   90.00
_cell.angle_beta   90.00
_cell.angle_gamma   90.00
#
_symmetry.space_group_name_H-M   'P 1'
#
loop_
_entity.id
_entity.type
_entity.pdbx_description
1 polymer ?
#
loop_
_entity_poly.entity_id
_entity_poly.type
_entity_poly.pdbx_seq_one_letter_code
_entity_poly.pdbx_strand_id
1 'polypeptide(L)'
;MWRTADDLGIYASSQSKASYGIGRPMENLDYIQVFQGEEDIAEGVILPSGQLALCWHGKSHSHGVFPSFTRFQEMQAQRTGRCIRQMDAPLTADNCSRTFYLQRNEDWSGISGTGLVAVGFEFEQLTMLHWLDSQGSTFWYESVAIVERVHGHEGRTLITRCNLVPSFGCV
;
A
#
# COMPACT_ATOMS: atom_id res chain seq x y z
N MET A 1 -35.57 12.36 8.61
CA MET A 1 -35.72 10.90 8.79
C MET A 1 -34.68 10.26 7.87
N TRP A 2 -33.55 9.84 8.44
CA TRP A 2 -32.46 9.21 7.68
C TRP A 2 -32.85 7.74 7.43
N ARG A 3 -32.85 7.30 6.17
CA ARG A 3 -33.09 5.89 5.82
C ARG A 3 -31.81 5.10 6.06
N THR A 4 -31.93 3.91 6.65
CA THR A 4 -30.80 3.00 6.86
C THR A 4 -30.43 2.31 5.54
N ALA A 5 -29.18 1.83 5.44
CA ALA A 5 -28.67 1.18 4.22
C ALA A 5 -29.47 -0.06 3.80
N ASP A 6 -30.27 -0.63 4.72
CA ASP A 6 -31.15 -1.76 4.47
C ASP A 6 -32.32 -1.40 3.54
N ASP A 7 -32.81 -0.15 3.57
CA ASP A 7 -33.94 0.32 2.75
C ASP A 7 -33.61 0.36 1.24
N LEU A 8 -32.33 0.24 0.88
CA LEU A 8 -31.85 0.32 -0.52
C LEU A 8 -31.48 -1.05 -1.10
N GLY A 9 -31.58 -2.15 -0.35
CA GLY A 9 -31.29 -3.50 -0.85
C GLY A 9 -29.86 -3.70 -1.34
N ILE A 10 -28.88 -3.00 -0.76
CA ILE A 10 -27.48 -2.97 -1.24
C ILE A 10 -26.66 -4.20 -0.78
N TYR A 11 -27.10 -4.95 0.24
CA TYR A 11 -26.42 -6.17 0.67
C TYR A 11 -27.02 -7.44 0.04
N ALA A 12 -26.70 -7.64 -1.23
CA ALA A 12 -26.76 -8.97 -1.84
C ALA A 12 -25.59 -9.14 -2.81
N SER A 13 -24.40 -9.44 -2.28
CA SER A 13 -23.63 -10.59 -2.78
C SER A 13 -22.41 -10.84 -1.90
N SER A 14 -22.36 -12.02 -1.32
CA SER A 14 -21.13 -12.66 -0.88
C SER A 14 -20.29 -12.97 -2.11
N GLN A 15 -19.55 -11.98 -2.62
CA GLN A 15 -18.53 -12.22 -3.64
C GLN A 15 -17.16 -12.25 -2.98
N SER A 16 -16.44 -13.31 -3.33
CA SER A 16 -15.16 -13.76 -2.80
C SER A 16 -14.14 -12.63 -2.62
N LYS A 17 -13.46 -12.61 -1.47
CA LYS A 17 -12.13 -12.04 -1.32
C LYS A 17 -11.33 -12.43 -2.55
N ALA A 18 -11.02 -11.47 -3.42
CA ALA A 18 -10.23 -11.71 -4.61
C ALA A 18 -8.92 -12.36 -4.16
N SER A 19 -8.78 -13.64 -4.49
CA SER A 19 -7.58 -14.40 -4.21
C SER A 19 -6.48 -13.85 -5.10
N TYR A 20 -5.69 -12.92 -4.55
CA TYR A 20 -4.36 -12.65 -5.08
C TYR A 20 -3.62 -13.99 -5.15
N GLY A 21 -2.89 -14.21 -6.25
CA GLY A 21 -2.34 -15.51 -6.64
C GLY A 21 -1.77 -16.32 -5.48
N ILE A 22 -2.16 -17.59 -5.43
CA ILE A 22 -1.75 -18.60 -4.45
C ILE A 22 -0.22 -18.55 -4.29
N GLY A 23 0.28 -18.00 -3.17
CA GLY A 23 1.68 -18.22 -2.76
C GLY A 23 2.43 -17.06 -2.07
N ARG A 24 1.98 -15.80 -2.15
CA ARG A 24 2.64 -14.69 -1.41
C ARG A 24 1.76 -14.20 -0.26
N PRO A 25 2.27 -14.11 0.98
CA PRO A 25 1.54 -13.44 2.06
C PRO A 25 1.20 -12.01 1.62
N MET A 26 -0.04 -11.57 1.83
CA MET A 26 -0.48 -10.17 1.60
C MET A 26 0.32 -9.15 2.43
N GLU A 27 1.20 -9.65 3.29
CA GLU A 27 2.17 -8.92 4.10
C GLU A 27 3.28 -8.29 3.23
N ASN A 28 3.49 -8.74 1.98
CA ASN A 28 4.58 -8.23 1.15
C ASN A 28 4.06 -7.51 -0.09
N LEU A 29 4.32 -6.21 -0.16
CA LEU A 29 4.10 -5.39 -1.36
C LEU A 29 5.35 -5.41 -2.23
N ASP A 30 5.18 -5.53 -3.54
CA ASP A 30 6.30 -5.44 -4.48
C ASP A 30 6.77 -3.97 -4.57
N TYR A 31 8.04 -3.74 -4.24
CA TYR A 31 8.64 -2.42 -4.19
C TYR A 31 9.32 -2.07 -5.52
N ILE A 32 9.27 -0.79 -5.90
CA ILE A 32 9.98 -0.26 -7.06
C ILE A 32 10.77 1.00 -6.71
N GLN A 33 11.81 1.26 -7.49
CA GLN A 33 12.49 2.55 -7.56
C GLN A 33 12.50 3.07 -8.99
N VAL A 34 12.51 4.39 -9.12
CA VAL A 34 12.51 5.10 -10.40
C VAL A 34 13.76 5.97 -10.45
N PHE A 35 14.53 5.80 -11.52
CA PHE A 35 15.79 6.50 -11.72
C PHE A 35 15.74 7.44 -12.93
N GLN A 36 16.47 8.55 -12.84
CA GLN A 36 16.82 9.42 -13.96
C GLN A 36 18.35 9.39 -14.12
N GLY A 37 18.84 8.64 -15.13
CA GLY A 37 20.24 8.24 -15.14
C GLY A 37 20.53 7.35 -13.93
N GLU A 38 21.47 7.77 -13.09
CA GLU A 38 21.84 7.09 -11.84
C GLU A 38 21.13 7.65 -10.60
N GLU A 39 20.40 8.76 -10.72
CA GLU A 39 19.73 9.40 -9.59
C GLU A 39 18.42 8.68 -9.28
N ASP A 40 18.24 8.23 -8.04
CA ASP A 40 16.97 7.71 -7.52
C ASP A 40 16.02 8.88 -7.20
N ILE A 41 14.93 8.95 -7.94
CA ILE A 41 14.00 10.09 -7.91
C ILE A 41 12.60 9.74 -7.45
N ALA A 42 12.28 8.46 -7.24
CA ALA A 42 11.03 8.05 -6.63
C ALA A 42 11.06 6.60 -6.16
N GLU A 43 10.25 6.32 -5.17
CA GLU A 43 9.95 4.98 -4.71
C GLU A 43 8.45 4.69 -4.77
N GLY A 44 8.10 3.42 -4.91
CA GLY A 44 6.70 3.00 -5.03
C GLY A 44 6.45 1.57 -4.61
N VAL A 45 5.18 1.24 -4.40
CA VAL A 45 4.73 -0.11 -4.12
C VAL A 45 3.55 -0.49 -4.99
N ILE A 46 3.58 -1.71 -5.52
CA ILE A 46 2.47 -2.30 -6.29
C ILE A 46 1.47 -2.86 -5.28
N LEU A 47 0.24 -2.35 -5.35
CA LEU A 47 -0.86 -2.75 -4.48
C LEU A 47 -1.46 -4.09 -4.93
N PRO A 48 -2.17 -4.82 -4.05
CA PRO A 48 -2.86 -6.07 -4.43
C PRO A 48 -3.90 -5.88 -5.56
N SER A 49 -4.37 -4.66 -5.80
CA SER A 49 -5.24 -4.33 -6.94
C SER A 49 -4.49 -4.23 -8.28
N GLY A 50 -3.14 -4.24 -8.27
CA GLY A 50 -2.28 -3.95 -9.42
C GLY A 50 -2.01 -2.45 -9.66
N GLN A 51 -2.66 -1.58 -8.88
CA GLN A 51 -2.36 -0.15 -8.84
C GLN A 51 -0.95 0.10 -8.29
N LEU A 52 -0.37 1.25 -8.60
CA LEU A 52 0.94 1.65 -8.08
C LEU A 52 0.80 2.89 -7.20
N ALA A 53 1.12 2.77 -5.92
CA ALA A 53 1.33 3.93 -5.06
C ALA A 53 2.79 4.40 -5.20
N LEU A 54 3.02 5.69 -5.42
CA LEU A 54 4.34 6.26 -5.69
C LEU A 54 4.55 7.56 -4.91
N CYS A 55 5.76 7.77 -4.42
CA CYS A 55 6.23 9.04 -3.88
C CYS A 55 7.50 9.50 -4.63
N TRP A 56 7.47 10.68 -5.22
CA TRP A 56 8.65 11.31 -5.81
C TRP A 56 9.56 11.88 -4.73
N HIS A 57 10.87 11.75 -4.90
CA HIS A 57 11.87 12.35 -4.03
C HIS A 57 12.02 13.86 -4.27
N GLY A 58 12.68 14.54 -3.33
CA GLY A 58 13.02 15.96 -3.44
C GLY A 58 12.19 16.89 -2.55
N LYS A 59 12.55 18.18 -2.55
CA LYS A 59 11.97 19.19 -1.64
C LYS A 59 10.50 19.53 -1.91
N SER A 60 10.05 19.34 -3.15
CA SER A 60 8.66 19.49 -3.57
C SER A 60 8.11 18.13 -4.00
N HIS A 61 8.17 17.17 -3.08
CA HIS A 61 7.70 15.81 -3.33
C HIS A 61 6.21 15.83 -3.69
N SER A 62 5.83 14.92 -4.59
CA SER A 62 4.43 14.62 -4.87
C SER A 62 4.22 13.12 -4.71
N HIS A 63 3.02 12.76 -4.28
CA HIS A 63 2.62 11.37 -4.13
C HIS A 63 1.33 11.13 -4.91
N GLY A 64 1.06 9.87 -5.24
CA GLY A 64 -0.16 9.53 -5.95
C GLY A 64 -0.31 8.04 -6.19
N VAL A 65 -1.46 7.69 -6.74
CA VAL A 65 -1.79 6.33 -7.16
C VAL A 65 -2.00 6.32 -8.66
N PHE A 66 -1.28 5.43 -9.36
CA PHE A 66 -1.49 5.14 -10.76
C PHE A 66 -2.44 3.95 -10.91
N PRO A 67 -3.28 3.93 -11.96
CA PRO A 67 -4.29 2.88 -12.14
C PRO A 67 -3.67 1.49 -12.36
N SER A 68 -2.44 1.41 -12.88
CA SER A 68 -1.67 0.17 -12.93
C SER A 68 -0.17 0.43 -13.00
N PHE A 69 0.63 -0.52 -12.53
CA PHE A 69 2.08 -0.50 -12.71
C PHE A 69 2.48 -0.46 -14.19
N THR A 70 1.84 -1.28 -15.04
CA THR A 70 2.11 -1.29 -16.48
C THR A 70 1.90 0.08 -17.13
N ARG A 71 0.81 0.77 -16.78
CA ARG A 71 0.54 2.10 -17.34
C ARG A 71 1.58 3.11 -16.89
N PHE A 72 2.01 3.03 -15.63
CA PHE A 72 3.11 3.85 -15.14
C PHE A 72 4.40 3.59 -15.93
N GLN A 73 4.77 2.32 -16.16
CA GLN A 73 5.94 1.96 -16.96
C GLN A 73 5.87 2.55 -18.39
N GLU A 74 4.73 2.44 -19.07
CA GLU A 74 4.52 3.03 -20.40
C GLU A 74 4.71 4.56 -20.42
N MET A 75 4.21 5.25 -19.39
CA MET A 75 4.36 6.70 -19.25
C MET A 75 5.81 7.10 -19.00
N GLN A 76 6.52 6.33 -18.17
CA GLN A 76 7.91 6.57 -17.83
C GLN A 76 8.86 6.23 -18.99
N ALA A 77 8.58 5.21 -19.79
CA ALA A 77 9.38 4.84 -20.97
C ALA A 77 9.45 5.96 -22.03
N GLN A 78 8.51 6.90 -22.02
CA GLN A 78 8.51 8.06 -22.92
C GLN A 78 9.48 9.17 -22.47
N ARG A 79 10.15 9.01 -21.30
CA ARG A 79 11.11 9.98 -20.75
C ARG A 79 12.53 9.44 -20.97
N THR A 80 13.37 10.20 -21.68
CA THR A 80 14.77 9.83 -21.90
C THR A 80 15.53 9.68 -20.59
N GLY A 81 16.29 8.59 -20.44
CA GLY A 81 17.09 8.30 -19.25
C GLY A 81 16.29 7.80 -18.05
N ARG A 82 15.01 7.46 -18.23
CA ARG A 82 14.16 6.88 -17.19
C ARG A 82 14.40 5.38 -17.07
N CYS A 83 14.60 4.91 -15.85
CA CYS A 83 14.70 3.48 -15.54
C CYS A 83 13.80 3.17 -14.34
N ILE A 84 13.12 2.03 -14.35
CA ILE A 84 12.34 1.52 -13.22
C ILE A 84 12.91 0.18 -12.83
N ARG A 85 13.20 -0.02 -11.54
CA ARG A 85 13.70 -1.27 -10.99
C ARG A 85 12.70 -1.80 -9.96
N GLN A 86 12.35 -3.07 -10.07
CA GLN A 86 11.60 -3.76 -9.02
C GLN A 86 12.62 -4.36 -8.06
N MET A 87 12.39 -4.20 -6.75
CA MET A 87 13.30 -4.66 -5.70
C MET A 87 12.57 -5.62 -4.77
N ASP A 88 13.33 -6.49 -4.12
CA ASP A 88 12.79 -7.46 -3.16
C ASP A 88 12.39 -6.80 -1.82
N ALA A 89 12.98 -5.65 -1.49
CA ALA A 89 12.66 -4.84 -0.31
C ALA A 89 13.11 -3.38 -0.52
N PRO A 90 12.55 -2.42 0.25
CA PRO A 90 13.04 -1.05 0.23
C PRO A 90 14.49 -0.95 0.71
N LEU A 91 15.25 -0.04 0.10
CA LEU A 91 16.58 0.32 0.60
C LEU A 91 16.40 1.20 1.84
N THR A 92 16.51 0.60 3.02
CA THR A 92 16.43 1.33 4.29
C THR A 92 17.77 1.35 4.99
N ALA A 93 18.11 2.49 5.60
CA ALA A 93 19.35 2.63 6.36
C ALA A 93 19.38 1.76 7.63
N ASP A 94 18.21 1.36 8.13
CA ASP A 94 18.00 0.59 9.35
C ASP A 94 17.62 -0.88 9.10
N ASN A 95 17.57 -1.32 7.83
CA ASN A 95 17.21 -2.68 7.43
C ASN A 95 15.85 -3.15 8.00
N CYS A 96 14.96 -2.21 8.31
CA CYS A 96 13.61 -2.47 8.78
C CYS A 96 12.61 -2.43 7.62
N SER A 97 11.59 -3.30 7.69
CA SER A 97 10.49 -3.30 6.74
C SER A 97 9.66 -2.04 6.88
N ARG A 98 9.53 -1.32 5.78
CA ARG A 98 8.60 -0.20 5.65
C ARG A 98 7.18 -0.65 5.37
N THR A 99 6.99 -1.92 5.03
CA THR A 99 5.68 -2.53 4.83
C THR A 99 5.08 -2.94 6.17
N PHE A 100 3.80 -2.64 6.35
CA PHE A 100 2.99 -3.07 7.48
C PHE A 100 1.58 -3.43 7.03
N TYR A 101 0.80 -4.04 7.92
CA TYR A 101 -0.63 -4.25 7.72
C TYR A 101 -1.42 -3.91 8.98
N LEU A 102 -2.71 -3.64 8.79
CA LEU A 102 -3.66 -3.47 9.88
C LEU A 102 -4.33 -4.80 10.19
N GLN A 103 -4.10 -5.31 11.39
CA GLN A 103 -4.75 -6.48 11.96
C GLN A 103 -5.92 -6.03 12.84
N ARG A 104 -7.15 -6.17 12.36
CA ARG A 104 -8.35 -5.86 13.13
C ARG A 104 -8.83 -7.07 13.91
N ASN A 105 -8.77 -7.01 15.23
CA ASN A 105 -9.22 -8.08 16.11
C ASN A 105 -10.72 -7.97 16.41
N GLU A 106 -11.26 -6.75 16.45
CA GLU A 106 -12.67 -6.49 16.68
C GLU A 106 -13.21 -5.45 15.69
N ASP A 107 -14.36 -5.72 15.06
CA ASP A 107 -15.06 -4.76 14.21
C ASP A 107 -16.40 -4.35 14.87
N TRP A 108 -16.34 -3.29 15.67
CA TRP A 108 -17.53 -2.76 16.34
C TRP A 108 -18.51 -2.07 15.38
N SER A 109 -18.03 -1.63 14.21
CA SER A 109 -18.81 -0.90 13.22
C SER A 109 -19.63 -1.82 12.32
N GLY A 110 -19.17 -3.07 12.14
CA GLY A 110 -19.73 -4.05 11.22
C GLY A 110 -19.45 -3.77 9.73
N ILE A 111 -18.63 -2.77 9.41
CA ILE A 111 -18.40 -2.31 8.04
C ILE A 111 -17.24 -3.07 7.38
N SER A 112 -16.14 -3.25 8.10
CA SER A 112 -14.85 -3.62 7.50
C SER A 112 -14.40 -5.05 7.81
N GLY A 113 -15.05 -5.72 8.75
CA GLY A 113 -14.69 -7.05 9.22
C GLY A 113 -13.40 -7.12 10.03
N THR A 114 -13.06 -8.32 10.49
CA THR A 114 -11.85 -8.64 11.26
C THR A 114 -10.77 -9.31 10.39
N GLY A 115 -9.54 -9.34 10.89
CA GLY A 115 -8.37 -9.90 10.20
C GLY A 115 -7.47 -8.84 9.59
N LEU A 116 -6.73 -9.22 8.54
CA LEU A 116 -5.95 -8.28 7.74
C LEU A 116 -6.90 -7.45 6.87
N VAL A 117 -7.02 -6.15 7.20
CA VAL A 117 -8.02 -5.24 6.62
C VAL A 117 -7.41 -4.16 5.73
N ALA A 118 -6.13 -3.86 5.92
CA ALA A 118 -5.39 -2.91 5.11
C ALA A 118 -3.90 -3.27 5.08
N VAL A 119 -3.21 -2.85 4.02
CA VAL A 119 -1.76 -2.88 3.89
C VAL A 119 -1.24 -1.45 3.86
N GLY A 120 0.01 -1.23 4.26
CA GLY A 120 0.61 0.08 4.23
C GLY A 120 2.11 0.03 3.96
N PHE A 121 2.62 1.17 3.55
CA PHE A 121 4.03 1.36 3.26
C PHE A 121 4.49 2.73 3.73
N GLU A 122 5.59 2.79 4.47
CA GLU A 122 6.25 4.03 4.85
C GLU A 122 7.25 4.44 3.76
N PHE A 123 6.91 5.49 3.02
CA PHE A 123 7.90 6.22 2.24
C PHE A 123 8.77 7.07 3.17
N GLU A 124 9.86 7.64 2.66
CA GLU A 124 10.74 8.49 3.48
C GLU A 124 10.02 9.65 4.20
N GLN A 125 8.95 10.17 3.57
CA GLN A 125 8.28 11.40 4.00
C GLN A 125 6.81 11.20 4.34
N LEU A 126 6.20 10.10 3.89
CA LEU A 126 4.77 9.86 4.00
C LEU A 126 4.50 8.38 4.23
N THR A 127 3.34 8.08 4.80
CA THR A 127 2.84 6.72 4.96
C THR A 127 1.60 6.52 4.13
N MET A 128 1.59 5.50 3.30
CA MET A 128 0.43 5.08 2.53
C MET A 128 -0.29 3.95 3.27
N LEU A 129 -1.63 3.99 3.25
CA LEU A 129 -2.50 2.91 3.69
C LEU A 129 -3.49 2.58 2.57
N HIS A 130 -3.64 1.30 2.25
CA HIS A 130 -4.60 0.80 1.27
C HIS A 130 -5.53 -0.24 1.90
N TRP A 131 -6.83 0.04 1.86
CA TRP A 131 -7.89 -0.86 2.34
C TRP A 131 -8.09 -2.03 1.37
N LEU A 132 -8.26 -3.24 1.90
CA LEU A 132 -8.40 -4.47 1.12
C LEU A 132 -9.87 -4.90 0.92
N ASP A 133 -10.82 -4.00 1.14
CA ASP A 133 -12.21 -4.26 0.80
C ASP A 133 -12.43 -4.26 -0.73
N SER A 134 -13.65 -4.56 -1.17
CA SER A 134 -13.99 -4.64 -2.60
C SER A 134 -13.92 -3.31 -3.34
N GLN A 135 -13.92 -2.18 -2.62
CA GLN A 135 -13.87 -0.84 -3.19
C GLN A 135 -12.47 -0.23 -3.16
N GLY A 136 -11.53 -0.82 -2.41
CA GLY A 136 -10.09 -0.56 -2.46
C GLY A 136 -9.73 0.93 -2.43
N SER A 137 -9.50 1.49 -1.25
CA SER A 137 -9.20 2.92 -1.10
C SER A 137 -7.82 3.17 -0.53
N THR A 138 -7.11 4.17 -1.09
CA THR A 138 -5.74 4.52 -0.68
C THR A 138 -5.71 5.90 -0.03
N PHE A 139 -5.09 5.98 1.14
CA PHE A 139 -4.94 7.19 1.93
C PHE A 139 -3.47 7.44 2.25
N TRP A 140 -3.12 8.71 2.47
CA TRP A 140 -1.78 9.17 2.74
C TRP A 140 -1.75 9.92 4.07
N TYR A 141 -0.74 9.64 4.88
CA TYR A 141 -0.54 10.15 6.23
C TYR A 141 0.89 10.65 6.39
N GLU A 142 1.13 11.55 7.34
CA GLU A 142 2.47 12.05 7.64
C GLU A 142 3.37 10.96 8.26
N SER A 143 2.79 9.99 8.97
CA SER A 143 3.52 8.86 9.56
C SER A 143 2.58 7.71 9.93
N VAL A 144 3.16 6.53 10.18
CA VAL A 144 2.43 5.38 10.74
C VAL A 144 1.82 5.66 12.11
N ALA A 145 2.41 6.58 12.90
CA ALA A 145 1.86 6.95 14.19
C ALA A 145 0.50 7.66 14.04
N ILE A 146 0.32 8.43 12.96
CA ILE A 146 -0.99 9.01 12.62
C ILE A 146 -1.95 7.91 12.17
N VAL A 147 -1.48 6.92 11.39
CA VAL A 147 -2.29 5.75 11.00
C VAL A 147 -2.82 5.03 12.25
N GLU A 148 -1.96 4.75 13.22
CA GLU A 148 -2.33 4.09 14.47
C GLU A 148 -3.32 4.92 15.28
N ARG A 149 -3.06 6.23 15.40
CA ARG A 149 -3.94 7.15 16.13
C ARG A 149 -5.35 7.19 15.54
N VAL A 150 -5.48 7.15 14.22
CA VAL A 150 -6.78 7.24 13.53
C VAL A 150 -7.47 5.88 13.47
N HIS A 151 -6.74 4.80 13.19
CA HIS A 151 -7.31 3.49 12.85
C HIS A 151 -7.12 2.41 13.91
N GLY A 152 -6.35 2.67 14.96
CA GLY A 152 -6.04 1.71 16.03
C GLY A 152 -7.25 1.38 16.91
N HIS A 153 -8.24 2.28 17.00
CA HIS A 153 -9.51 2.09 17.71
C HIS A 153 -9.35 1.48 19.12
N GLU A 154 -8.52 2.11 19.96
CA GLU A 154 -8.22 1.66 21.34
C GLU A 154 -7.59 0.25 21.41
N GLY A 155 -6.78 -0.11 20.40
CA GLY A 155 -6.09 -1.40 20.33
C GLY A 155 -6.92 -2.51 19.66
N ARG A 156 -8.13 -2.21 19.17
CA ARG A 156 -8.95 -3.15 18.39
C ARG A 156 -8.38 -3.41 16.99
N THR A 157 -7.59 -2.47 16.47
CA THR A 157 -6.77 -2.66 15.27
C THR A 157 -5.31 -2.44 15.65
N LEU A 158 -4.46 -3.38 15.25
CA LEU A 158 -3.02 -3.34 15.51
C LEU A 158 -2.27 -3.08 14.21
N ILE A 159 -1.17 -2.33 14.30
CA ILE A 159 -0.20 -2.21 13.22
C ILE A 159 0.83 -3.34 13.37
N THR A 160 0.92 -4.20 12.36
CA THR A 160 1.93 -5.27 12.32
C THR A 160 2.94 -5.00 11.22
N ARG A 161 4.22 -4.91 11.60
CA ARG A 161 5.34 -4.78 10.65
C ARG A 161 5.61 -6.11 9.98
N CYS A 162 5.86 -6.06 8.68
CA CYS A 162 6.29 -7.23 7.92
C CYS A 162 7.80 -7.44 8.16
N ASN A 163 8.32 -8.65 8.05
CA ASN A 163 9.77 -8.90 8.19
C ASN A 163 10.39 -9.03 6.80
N LEU A 164 10.72 -7.90 6.18
CA LEU A 164 11.41 -7.84 4.89
C LEU A 164 12.85 -7.40 5.09
N VAL A 165 13.79 -8.17 4.52
CA VAL A 165 15.22 -7.84 4.44
C VAL A 165 15.62 -7.88 2.96
N PRO A 166 16.27 -6.85 2.40
CA PRO A 166 16.72 -6.87 1.01
C PRO A 166 17.67 -8.04 0.76
N SER A 167 17.37 -8.88 -0.24
CA SER A 167 18.36 -9.77 -0.84
C SER A 167 19.31 -8.93 -1.69
N PHE A 168 20.55 -8.74 -1.24
CA PHE A 168 21.62 -8.25 -2.11
C PHE A 168 22.01 -9.36 -3.10
N GLY A 169 21.17 -9.61 -4.11
CA GLY A 169 21.45 -10.48 -5.23
C GLY A 169 22.06 -9.68 -6.38
N CYS A 170 23.35 -9.86 -6.64
CA CYS A 170 23.97 -9.42 -7.89
C CYS A 170 23.29 -10.17 -9.04
N VAL A 171 22.65 -9.45 -9.97
CA VAL A 171 22.31 -9.93 -11.31
C VAL A 171 23.10 -9.16 -12.35
#